data_AF-A0A942ZCH5-F1
#
_entry.id   AF-A0A942ZCH5-F1
#
_cell.length_a   1.000
_cell.length_b   1.000
_cell.length_c   1.000
_cell.angle_alpha   90.00
_cell.angle_beta   90.00
_cell.angle_gamma   90.00
#
_symmetry.space_group_name_H-M   'P 1'
#
loop_
_entity.id
_entity.type
_entity.pdbx_description
1 polymer ?
#
loop_
_entity_poly.entity_id
_entity_poly.type
_entity_poly.pdbx_seq_one_letter_code
_entity_poly.pdbx_strand_id
1 'polypeptide(L)'
;MVVNPFEFIKKASQTTGSSTSDVNSTKKETDVSMWGVEIKQDIKITKDTSPKEANAQLEGYEKTANPNIYFDPKKNVYYLWNEKQSKFIKQKKIVSVLDTGYSQTKDGSFLDKDGNLFVKKEKTYYWPQKDIGYKLPYEMAKIYGLERTYKEFLFYDKENKVYKTWNDKAQKFVQSDIVDITKDQLYQRGEKYFDYWGKEVTKKDFIASKNNYRTSNDPDIFFHPTDDKLMYRWNEEKKIFEECGPNFEMKKLLGQKSDGKISSAEQGDIGDCWLIASVIGIAEFKPDILKECIKVDEGGNTTVNLKGPKKSYTITKDELDEAIKKQMYATGDRDMVAVELAFEKFRKENIETHKSTSRNALSMYYMSGYSNYTYLDGGTTRSAIETITGKKVTSLIVTNDENVFLEENVKKLGKLDENRIKKYLDNKNLLVMASLAGEDRNNEDAHAFVVKSYDENNVYLINPYDTSQTESMPKEKFYQKLLVLNYTDLTKPIDSKLANSKYITIIESPEVKKYKATKDKE
;
A
#
# COMPACT_ATOMS: atom_id res chain seq x y z
N MET A 1 65.15 -0.61 -16.11
CA MET A 1 64.27 -1.34 -17.04
C MET A 1 63.03 -0.49 -17.21
N VAL A 2 63.03 0.49 -18.13
CA VAL A 2 62.86 0.41 -19.60
C VAL A 2 61.36 0.24 -19.95
N VAL A 3 60.63 1.36 -20.13
CA VAL A 3 60.06 1.94 -21.41
C VAL A 3 58.63 1.39 -21.67
N ASN A 4 57.55 2.09 -22.03
CA ASN A 4 57.22 3.43 -22.59
C ASN A 4 55.71 3.72 -22.36
N PRO A 5 55.25 4.98 -22.16
CA PRO A 5 53.90 5.37 -22.58
C PRO A 5 53.90 6.68 -23.40
N PHE A 6 53.40 6.59 -24.64
CA PHE A 6 53.11 7.67 -25.59
C PHE A 6 51.86 7.16 -26.37
N GLU A 7 50.84 7.89 -26.81
CA GLU A 7 50.50 9.31 -26.94
C GLU A 7 49.04 9.28 -27.52
N PHE A 8 48.06 10.14 -27.19
CA PHE A 8 47.74 11.37 -27.95
C PHE A 8 46.54 12.14 -27.31
N ILE A 9 46.83 13.40 -26.92
CA ILE A 9 46.10 14.69 -27.12
C ILE A 9 44.69 14.96 -26.50
N LYS A 10 44.73 15.77 -25.42
CA LYS A 10 43.85 16.92 -25.04
C LYS A 10 44.26 18.15 -25.88
N LYS A 11 43.50 19.22 -26.22
CA LYS A 11 42.57 20.10 -25.46
C LYS A 11 42.09 21.18 -26.49
N ALA A 12 40.82 21.59 -26.50
CA ALA A 12 40.26 22.86 -25.97
C ALA A 12 40.75 24.20 -26.60
N SER A 13 39.81 25.07 -27.01
CA SER A 13 39.52 26.39 -26.40
C SER A 13 38.49 27.18 -27.23
N GLN A 14 37.45 27.73 -26.57
CA GLN A 14 37.15 29.18 -26.38
C GLN A 14 36.40 29.85 -27.57
N THR A 15 35.09 30.11 -27.45
CA THR A 15 34.37 31.29 -26.90
C THR A 15 34.11 32.44 -27.90
N THR A 16 32.89 33.01 -27.75
CA THR A 16 32.38 34.35 -28.13
C THR A 16 32.13 34.70 -29.60
N GLY A 17 30.85 35.00 -29.90
CA GLY A 17 30.43 36.39 -30.13
C GLY A 17 30.29 36.90 -31.57
N SER A 18 29.02 37.12 -31.96
CA SER A 18 28.47 38.32 -32.66
C SER A 18 28.87 38.66 -34.11
N SER A 19 27.82 38.78 -34.93
CA SER A 19 27.55 39.76 -36.00
C SER A 19 28.61 40.05 -37.08
N THR A 20 28.22 39.95 -38.36
CA THR A 20 27.85 41.11 -39.21
C THR A 20 27.60 40.70 -40.67
N SER A 21 26.53 41.29 -41.23
CA SER A 21 26.34 41.81 -42.59
C SER A 21 26.66 40.99 -43.84
N ASP A 22 25.57 40.71 -44.57
CA ASP A 22 25.32 41.01 -45.99
C ASP A 22 26.51 41.46 -46.86
N VAL A 23 26.73 40.70 -47.95
CA VAL A 23 27.28 41.22 -49.20
C VAL A 23 26.50 40.62 -50.38
N ASN A 24 25.80 41.50 -51.10
CA ASN A 24 25.29 41.29 -52.44
C ASN A 24 26.44 41.27 -53.46
N SER A 25 26.45 40.32 -54.41
CA SER A 25 26.92 40.61 -55.78
C SER A 25 26.45 39.57 -56.81
N THR A 26 25.56 40.06 -57.67
CA THR A 26 25.22 39.74 -59.08
C THR A 26 26.03 38.74 -59.93
N LYS A 27 25.27 38.18 -60.91
CA LYS A 27 25.60 37.52 -62.19
C LYS A 27 25.57 35.98 -62.11
N LYS A 28 24.99 35.25 -63.08
CA LYS A 28 24.74 35.53 -64.50
C LYS A 28 23.63 34.58 -65.00
N GLU A 29 22.67 35.09 -65.76
CA GLU A 29 21.79 34.26 -66.59
C GLU A 29 22.62 33.56 -67.67
N THR A 30 22.39 32.25 -67.82
CA THR A 30 22.64 31.50 -69.04
C THR A 30 21.44 30.63 -69.29
N ASP A 31 20.64 31.06 -70.26
CA ASP A 31 19.62 30.28 -70.94
C ASP A 31 20.26 29.05 -71.59
N VAL A 32 19.73 27.87 -71.26
CA VAL A 32 19.82 26.69 -72.11
C VAL A 32 18.42 26.10 -72.22
N SER A 33 17.73 26.50 -73.28
CA SER A 33 16.51 25.86 -73.75
C SER A 33 16.83 24.48 -74.31
N MET A 34 16.26 23.42 -73.75
CA MET A 34 16.08 22.17 -74.48
C MET A 34 14.96 21.31 -73.85
N TRP A 35 14.00 20.94 -74.70
CA TRP A 35 12.88 19.99 -74.55
C TRP A 35 11.56 20.54 -74.00
N GLY A 36 10.61 20.66 -74.93
CA GLY A 36 9.21 21.04 -74.70
C GLY A 36 8.46 19.99 -73.89
N VAL A 37 8.38 20.23 -72.59
CA VAL A 37 7.34 19.67 -71.72
C VAL A 37 6.47 20.85 -71.30
N GLU A 38 5.21 20.80 -71.70
CA GLU A 38 4.18 21.72 -71.19
C GLU A 38 3.99 21.41 -69.70
N ILE A 39 4.67 22.15 -68.82
CA ILE A 39 4.53 22.00 -67.36
C ILE A 39 3.16 22.57 -66.97
N LYS A 40 2.14 21.71 -66.97
CA LYS A 40 0.86 22.00 -66.35
C LYS A 40 1.01 21.77 -64.84
N GLN A 41 1.09 22.88 -64.09
CA GLN A 41 1.22 23.03 -62.63
C GLN A 41 2.66 23.15 -62.09
N ASP A 42 2.91 24.24 -61.35
CA ASP A 42 4.09 24.45 -60.51
C ASP A 42 4.11 23.44 -59.36
N ILE A 43 4.64 22.24 -59.61
CA ILE A 43 4.89 21.25 -58.55
C ILE A 43 6.19 21.65 -57.85
N LYS A 44 6.09 22.23 -56.65
CA LYS A 44 7.25 22.52 -55.79
C LYS A 44 7.85 21.21 -55.27
N ILE A 45 8.80 20.64 -56.02
CA ILE A 45 9.63 19.53 -55.54
C ILE A 45 10.67 20.11 -54.57
N THR A 46 10.59 19.75 -53.29
CA THR A 46 11.61 20.15 -52.30
C THR A 46 12.85 19.28 -52.45
N LYS A 47 14.02 19.81 -52.05
CA LYS A 47 15.35 19.22 -52.26
C LYS A 47 15.55 17.83 -51.62
N ASP A 48 14.63 17.40 -50.76
CA ASP A 48 14.71 16.13 -50.00
C ASP A 48 13.70 15.06 -50.47
N THR A 49 13.02 15.28 -51.61
CA THR A 49 12.01 14.32 -52.11
C THR A 49 12.69 13.16 -52.85
N SER A 50 12.39 11.91 -52.47
CA SER A 50 12.95 10.74 -53.16
C SER A 50 12.47 10.67 -54.62
N PRO A 51 13.25 10.09 -55.57
CA PRO A 51 12.82 9.95 -56.97
C PRO A 51 11.46 9.27 -57.13
N LYS A 52 11.17 8.31 -56.26
CA LYS A 52 9.89 7.61 -56.14
C LYS A 52 8.72 8.56 -55.81
N GLU A 53 8.91 9.46 -54.85
CA GLU A 53 7.89 10.41 -54.42
C GLU A 53 7.69 11.54 -55.44
N ALA A 54 8.78 12.04 -56.04
CA ALA A 54 8.71 13.05 -57.08
C ALA A 54 7.92 12.53 -58.29
N ASN A 55 8.21 11.30 -58.74
CA ASN A 55 7.47 10.68 -59.84
C ASN A 55 6.00 10.41 -59.49
N ALA A 56 5.69 10.03 -58.24
CA ALA A 56 4.30 9.85 -57.83
C ALA A 56 3.52 11.17 -57.89
N GLN A 57 4.12 12.28 -57.46
CA GLN A 57 3.52 13.61 -57.53
C GLN A 57 3.29 14.06 -58.97
N LEU A 58 4.27 13.86 -59.87
CA LEU A 58 4.15 14.19 -61.29
C LEU A 58 3.00 13.44 -61.97
N GLU A 59 2.82 12.17 -61.61
CA GLU A 59 1.75 11.31 -62.15
C GLU A 59 0.39 11.54 -61.46
N GLY A 60 0.36 12.30 -60.36
CA GLY A 60 -0.83 12.52 -59.54
C GLY A 60 -1.27 11.28 -58.77
N TYR A 61 -0.34 10.41 -58.37
CA TYR A 61 -0.62 9.23 -57.55
C TYR A 61 -0.53 9.55 -56.06
N GLU A 62 -1.44 8.96 -55.29
CA GLU A 62 -1.52 9.09 -53.83
C GLU A 62 -0.77 7.94 -53.15
N LYS A 63 -0.11 8.24 -52.02
CA LYS A 63 0.52 7.21 -51.18
C LYS A 63 -0.55 6.34 -50.53
N THR A 64 -0.30 5.04 -50.47
CA THR A 64 -1.10 4.12 -49.66
C THR A 64 -0.36 3.75 -48.37
N ALA A 65 -1.02 3.04 -47.45
CA ALA A 65 -0.36 2.49 -46.26
C ALA A 65 0.70 1.43 -46.57
N ASN A 66 0.70 0.86 -47.79
CA ASN A 66 1.83 0.09 -48.29
C ASN A 66 2.84 1.05 -48.93
N PRO A 67 4.08 1.16 -48.41
CA PRO A 67 5.04 2.15 -48.89
C PRO A 67 5.46 1.93 -50.35
N ASN A 68 5.19 0.76 -50.93
CA ASN A 68 5.56 0.41 -52.30
C ASN A 68 4.42 0.60 -53.29
N ILE A 69 3.18 0.80 -52.81
CA ILE A 69 1.99 0.90 -53.64
C ILE A 69 1.39 2.29 -53.57
N TYR A 70 1.00 2.79 -54.74
CA TYR A 70 0.41 4.10 -54.95
C TYR A 70 -0.93 3.94 -55.66
N PHE A 71 -1.86 4.86 -55.39
CA PHE A 71 -3.21 4.84 -55.94
C PHE A 71 -3.38 5.99 -56.94
N ASP A 72 -3.85 5.68 -58.14
CA ASP A 72 -4.29 6.67 -59.12
C ASP A 72 -5.80 6.89 -58.94
N PRO A 73 -6.24 7.99 -58.30
CA PRO A 73 -7.65 8.24 -58.02
C PRO A 73 -8.47 8.50 -59.29
N LYS A 74 -7.84 8.98 -60.37
CA LYS A 74 -8.53 9.26 -61.64
C LYS A 74 -8.88 7.97 -62.38
N LYS A 75 -7.98 6.98 -62.34
CA LYS A 75 -8.16 5.69 -63.03
C LYS A 75 -8.70 4.59 -62.12
N ASN A 76 -8.73 4.82 -60.80
CA ASN A 76 -9.02 3.81 -59.78
C ASN A 76 -8.12 2.57 -59.93
N VAL A 77 -6.80 2.79 -60.00
CA VAL A 77 -5.80 1.75 -60.27
C VAL A 77 -4.63 1.89 -59.31
N TYR A 78 -4.08 0.76 -58.87
CA TYR A 78 -2.88 0.71 -58.04
C TYR A 78 -1.60 0.50 -58.87
N TYR A 79 -0.51 1.09 -58.41
CA TYR A 79 0.81 1.04 -59.03
C TYR A 79 1.87 0.64 -58.00
N LEU A 80 2.76 -0.28 -58.36
CA LEU A 80 3.92 -0.66 -57.55
C LEU A 80 5.15 0.08 -58.08
N TRP A 81 5.93 0.70 -57.20
CA TRP A 81 7.21 1.26 -57.58
C TRP A 81 8.23 0.17 -57.90
N ASN A 82 8.85 0.22 -59.08
CA ASN A 82 9.96 -0.65 -59.45
C ASN A 82 11.28 0.13 -59.37
N GLU A 83 12.06 -0.14 -58.34
CA GLU A 83 13.36 0.52 -58.10
C GLU A 83 14.34 0.35 -59.27
N LYS A 84 14.37 -0.84 -59.90
CA LYS A 84 15.32 -1.13 -61.00
C LYS A 84 15.01 -0.35 -62.28
N GLN A 85 13.73 -0.07 -62.51
CA GLN A 85 13.25 0.61 -63.71
C GLN A 85 12.91 2.07 -63.44
N SER A 86 13.03 2.54 -62.20
CA SER A 86 12.64 3.87 -61.73
C SER A 86 11.27 4.31 -62.23
N LYS A 87 10.29 3.38 -62.25
CA LYS A 87 8.94 3.65 -62.77
C LYS A 87 7.86 2.90 -62.02
N PHE A 88 6.64 3.42 -62.13
CA PHE A 88 5.43 2.80 -61.59
C PHE A 88 4.90 1.70 -62.52
N ILE A 89 4.69 0.50 -61.98
CA ILE A 89 4.13 -0.65 -62.68
C ILE A 89 2.68 -0.87 -62.23
N LYS A 90 1.76 -0.76 -63.19
CA LYS A 90 0.33 -0.98 -62.98
C LYS A 90 0.06 -2.38 -62.40
N GLN A 91 -0.55 -2.43 -61.23
CA GLN A 91 -0.95 -3.66 -60.53
C GLN A 91 -2.37 -4.07 -60.90
N LYS A 92 -2.52 -4.83 -61.99
CA LYS A 92 -3.82 -5.25 -62.51
C LYS A 92 -4.63 -6.15 -61.56
N LYS A 93 -3.97 -6.77 -60.58
CA LYS A 93 -4.58 -7.72 -59.64
C LYS A 93 -5.00 -7.09 -58.33
N ILE A 94 -4.48 -5.93 -57.94
CA ILE A 94 -4.78 -5.30 -56.64
C ILE A 94 -6.07 -4.49 -56.76
N VAL A 95 -6.96 -4.64 -55.78
CA VAL A 95 -8.25 -3.91 -55.70
C VAL A 95 -8.33 -2.97 -54.51
N SER A 96 -7.54 -3.21 -53.47
CA SER A 96 -7.44 -2.31 -52.33
C SER A 96 -6.10 -2.50 -51.60
N VAL A 97 -5.69 -1.47 -50.88
CA VAL A 97 -4.61 -1.52 -49.90
C VAL A 97 -5.21 -1.14 -48.55
N LEU A 98 -5.07 -2.02 -47.57
CA LEU A 98 -5.55 -1.81 -46.21
C LEU A 98 -4.60 -0.90 -45.44
N ASP A 99 -5.09 -0.26 -44.37
CA ASP A 99 -4.30 0.63 -43.50
C ASP A 99 -3.12 -0.06 -42.82
N THR A 100 -3.17 -1.39 -42.72
CA THR A 100 -2.06 -2.23 -42.25
C THR A 100 -0.94 -2.41 -43.28
N GLY A 101 -1.14 -1.94 -44.52
CA GLY A 101 -0.21 -2.07 -45.65
C GLY A 101 -0.36 -3.38 -46.45
N TYR A 102 -1.29 -4.27 -46.07
CA TYR A 102 -1.62 -5.46 -46.85
C TYR A 102 -2.47 -5.09 -48.07
N SER A 103 -2.31 -5.81 -49.17
CA SER A 103 -3.06 -5.54 -50.40
C SER A 103 -4.01 -6.67 -50.72
N GLN A 104 -5.28 -6.36 -51.01
CA GLN A 104 -6.25 -7.34 -51.45
C GLN A 104 -6.23 -7.45 -52.98
N THR A 105 -6.27 -8.68 -53.49
CA THR A 105 -6.33 -8.95 -54.93
C THR A 105 -7.75 -9.21 -55.42
N LYS A 106 -7.96 -9.19 -56.75
CA LYS A 106 -9.26 -9.40 -57.40
C LYS A 106 -9.93 -10.73 -57.08
N ASP A 107 -9.14 -11.79 -56.88
CA ASP A 107 -9.60 -13.10 -56.43
C ASP A 107 -9.86 -13.15 -54.91
N GLY A 108 -9.59 -12.05 -54.20
CA GLY A 108 -9.79 -11.91 -52.76
C GLY A 108 -8.63 -12.39 -51.91
N SER A 109 -7.51 -12.82 -52.50
CA SER A 109 -6.27 -13.14 -51.79
C SER A 109 -5.61 -11.87 -51.19
N PHE A 110 -4.65 -12.04 -50.30
CA PHE A 110 -3.90 -10.95 -49.66
C PHE A 110 -2.41 -11.08 -49.90
N LEU A 111 -1.80 -9.96 -50.28
CA LEU A 111 -0.34 -9.80 -50.41
C LEU A 111 0.21 -9.07 -49.19
N ASP A 112 1.41 -9.47 -48.74
CA ASP A 112 2.14 -8.75 -47.69
C ASP A 112 2.70 -7.40 -48.19
N LYS A 113 3.39 -6.68 -47.31
CA LYS A 113 3.92 -5.33 -47.59
C LYS A 113 4.91 -5.29 -48.75
N ASP A 114 5.54 -6.43 -49.05
CA ASP A 114 6.50 -6.58 -50.14
C ASP A 114 5.84 -7.08 -51.43
N GLY A 115 4.52 -7.29 -51.42
CA GLY A 115 3.76 -7.77 -52.57
C GLY A 115 3.78 -9.29 -52.75
N ASN A 116 4.30 -10.05 -51.78
CA ASN A 116 4.31 -11.50 -51.84
C ASN A 116 2.95 -12.08 -51.40
N LEU A 117 2.54 -13.21 -51.97
CA LEU A 117 1.32 -13.88 -51.56
C LEU A 117 1.41 -14.30 -50.08
N PHE A 118 0.53 -13.75 -49.25
CA PHE A 118 0.52 -13.96 -47.80
C PHE A 118 -0.60 -14.92 -47.38
N VAL A 119 -1.82 -14.63 -47.83
CA VAL A 119 -2.98 -15.50 -47.66
C VAL A 119 -3.65 -15.68 -49.02
N LYS A 120 -3.81 -16.93 -49.45
CA LYS A 120 -4.50 -17.27 -50.70
C LYS A 120 -5.97 -17.52 -50.44
N LYS A 121 -6.86 -16.96 -51.26
CA LYS A 121 -8.27 -17.32 -51.26
C LYS A 121 -8.52 -18.40 -52.31
N GLU A 122 -9.07 -19.53 -51.89
CA GLU A 122 -9.51 -20.61 -52.77
C GLU A 122 -10.99 -20.86 -52.56
N LYS A 123 -11.80 -20.51 -53.57
CA LYS A 123 -13.27 -20.55 -53.48
C LYS A 123 -13.75 -19.68 -52.30
N THR A 124 -14.23 -20.33 -51.25
CA THR A 124 -14.75 -19.70 -50.03
C THR A 124 -13.76 -19.71 -48.86
N TYR A 125 -12.59 -20.35 -49.00
CA TYR A 125 -11.64 -20.56 -47.91
C TYR A 125 -10.36 -19.74 -48.08
N TYR A 126 -9.74 -19.37 -46.96
CA TYR A 126 -8.43 -18.74 -46.94
C TYR A 126 -7.34 -19.72 -46.47
N TRP A 127 -6.16 -19.61 -47.07
CA TRP A 127 -5.01 -20.48 -46.80
C TRP A 127 -3.75 -19.65 -46.60
N PRO A 128 -3.17 -19.61 -45.39
CA PRO A 128 -1.91 -18.92 -45.14
C PRO A 128 -0.77 -19.63 -45.89
N GLN A 129 0.11 -18.88 -46.56
CA GLN A 129 1.18 -19.48 -47.35
C GLN A 129 2.44 -19.81 -46.52
N LYS A 130 2.67 -19.07 -45.44
CA LYS A 130 3.91 -19.17 -44.63
C LYS A 130 3.82 -20.17 -43.46
N ASP A 131 2.66 -20.80 -43.21
CA ASP A 131 2.48 -21.70 -42.06
C ASP A 131 1.46 -22.81 -42.38
N ILE A 132 1.90 -24.08 -42.37
CA ILE A 132 1.08 -25.25 -42.76
C ILE A 132 0.15 -25.72 -41.62
N GLY A 133 0.25 -25.16 -40.41
CA GLY A 133 -0.60 -25.52 -39.27
C GLY A 133 -1.52 -24.39 -38.83
N TYR A 134 -2.83 -24.49 -39.12
CA TYR A 134 -3.99 -23.88 -38.41
C TYR A 134 -3.91 -22.44 -37.85
N LYS A 135 -2.95 -21.59 -38.25
CA LYS A 135 -2.80 -20.20 -37.74
C LYS A 135 -3.52 -19.16 -38.60
N LEU A 136 -4.45 -19.56 -39.46
CA LEU A 136 -5.20 -18.63 -40.31
C LEU A 136 -5.79 -17.44 -39.52
N PRO A 137 -6.47 -17.63 -38.37
CA PRO A 137 -6.99 -16.50 -37.61
C PRO A 137 -5.92 -15.46 -37.26
N TYR A 138 -4.72 -15.92 -36.90
CA TYR A 138 -3.62 -15.03 -36.55
C TYR A 138 -3.06 -14.25 -37.74
N GLU A 139 -2.96 -14.88 -38.90
CA GLU A 139 -2.48 -14.19 -40.12
C GLU A 139 -3.54 -13.21 -40.62
N MET A 140 -4.82 -13.58 -40.54
CA MET A 140 -5.93 -12.67 -40.86
C MET A 140 -6.00 -11.49 -39.87
N ALA A 141 -5.70 -11.70 -38.59
CA ALA A 141 -5.64 -10.61 -37.62
C ALA A 141 -4.57 -9.57 -37.99
N LYS A 142 -3.40 -9.99 -38.50
CA LYS A 142 -2.37 -9.07 -39.00
C LYS A 142 -2.87 -8.25 -40.19
N ILE A 143 -3.59 -8.89 -41.11
CA ILE A 143 -4.19 -8.21 -42.28
C ILE A 143 -5.17 -7.12 -41.83
N TYR A 144 -6.02 -7.41 -40.85
CA TYR A 144 -7.05 -6.48 -40.36
C TYR A 144 -6.59 -5.58 -39.19
N GLY A 145 -5.32 -5.65 -38.78
CA GLY A 145 -4.77 -4.78 -37.74
C GLY A 145 -5.30 -5.09 -36.33
N LEU A 146 -5.75 -6.32 -36.09
CA LEU A 146 -6.26 -6.75 -34.80
C LEU A 146 -5.10 -7.20 -33.89
N GLU A 147 -5.13 -6.77 -32.64
CA GLU A 147 -4.13 -7.14 -31.63
C GLU A 147 -4.45 -8.51 -31.03
N ARG A 148 -3.44 -9.34 -30.79
CA ARG A 148 -3.64 -10.62 -30.09
C ARG A 148 -3.92 -10.35 -28.62
N THR A 149 -4.87 -11.08 -28.05
CA THR A 149 -5.12 -11.05 -26.59
C THR A 149 -4.46 -12.24 -25.91
N TYR A 150 -4.61 -12.33 -24.58
CA TYR A 150 -4.14 -13.46 -23.81
C TYR A 150 -4.94 -14.75 -24.05
N LYS A 151 -6.18 -14.68 -24.55
CA LYS A 151 -7.02 -15.85 -24.87
C LYS A 151 -6.86 -16.26 -26.34
N GLU A 152 -6.74 -17.55 -26.57
CA GLU A 152 -6.60 -18.12 -27.90
C GLU A 152 -7.77 -17.72 -28.81
N PHE A 153 -7.44 -17.34 -30.05
CA PHE A 153 -8.40 -16.92 -31.09
C PHE A 153 -9.31 -15.73 -30.73
N LEU A 154 -8.97 -14.96 -29.69
CA LEU A 154 -9.59 -13.70 -29.34
C LEU A 154 -8.63 -12.55 -29.68
N PHE A 155 -9.15 -11.56 -30.40
CA PHE A 155 -8.38 -10.44 -30.91
C PHE A 155 -9.05 -9.12 -30.51
N TYR A 156 -8.26 -8.08 -30.26
CA TYR A 156 -8.75 -6.77 -29.90
C TYR A 156 -8.67 -5.80 -31.09
N ASP A 157 -9.81 -5.22 -31.43
CA ASP A 157 -9.92 -4.15 -32.41
C ASP A 157 -9.77 -2.81 -31.68
N LYS A 158 -8.58 -2.23 -31.76
CA LYS A 158 -8.24 -1.00 -31.03
C LYS A 158 -9.03 0.22 -31.50
N GLU A 159 -9.35 0.27 -32.80
CA GLU A 159 -10.10 1.37 -33.39
C GLU A 159 -11.54 1.39 -32.88
N ASN A 160 -12.19 0.22 -32.88
CA ASN A 160 -13.58 0.08 -32.48
C ASN A 160 -13.76 -0.22 -30.98
N LYS A 161 -12.67 -0.48 -30.25
CA LYS A 161 -12.64 -0.87 -28.83
C LYS A 161 -13.51 -2.09 -28.52
N VAL A 162 -13.46 -3.09 -29.40
CA VAL A 162 -14.23 -4.35 -29.26
C VAL A 162 -13.33 -5.56 -29.43
N TYR A 163 -13.74 -6.68 -28.84
CA TYR A 163 -13.10 -7.96 -29.10
C TYR A 163 -13.76 -8.66 -30.29
N LYS A 164 -12.96 -9.38 -31.07
CA LYS A 164 -13.37 -10.14 -32.24
C LYS A 164 -12.84 -11.58 -32.15
N THR A 165 -13.64 -12.52 -32.62
CA THR A 165 -13.24 -13.92 -32.79
C THR A 165 -13.35 -14.31 -34.26
N TRP A 166 -12.56 -15.30 -34.66
CA TRP A 166 -12.61 -15.81 -36.02
C TRP A 166 -13.73 -16.84 -36.17
N ASN A 167 -14.58 -16.67 -37.19
CA ASN A 167 -15.60 -17.65 -37.54
C ASN A 167 -15.11 -18.50 -38.72
N ASP A 168 -14.75 -19.75 -38.46
CA ASP A 168 -14.20 -20.65 -39.49
C ASP A 168 -15.18 -20.93 -40.62
N LYS A 169 -16.48 -21.02 -40.35
CA LYS A 169 -17.48 -21.30 -41.39
C LYS A 169 -17.69 -20.10 -42.31
N ALA A 170 -17.70 -18.90 -41.75
CA ALA A 170 -17.90 -17.66 -42.49
C ALA A 170 -16.59 -17.05 -43.01
N GLN A 171 -15.44 -17.58 -42.59
CA GLN A 171 -14.10 -17.12 -42.97
C GLN A 171 -13.90 -15.62 -42.76
N LYS A 172 -14.38 -15.11 -41.62
CA LYS A 172 -14.30 -13.69 -41.25
C LYS A 172 -14.25 -13.52 -39.73
N PHE A 173 -13.77 -12.36 -39.29
CA PHE A 173 -13.93 -11.93 -37.91
C PHE A 173 -15.37 -11.52 -37.62
N VAL A 174 -15.88 -11.94 -36.46
CA VAL A 174 -17.16 -11.53 -35.90
C VAL A 174 -16.92 -10.88 -34.54
N GLN A 175 -17.81 -9.98 -34.13
CA GLN A 175 -17.74 -9.38 -32.81
C GLN A 175 -17.93 -10.45 -31.74
N SER A 176 -17.05 -10.44 -30.74
CA SER A 176 -17.17 -11.28 -29.54
C SER A 176 -18.13 -10.63 -28.54
N ASP A 177 -18.74 -11.45 -27.71
CA ASP A 177 -19.47 -11.01 -26.52
C ASP A 177 -18.57 -10.86 -25.28
N ILE A 178 -17.28 -11.14 -25.42
CA ILE A 178 -16.26 -10.79 -24.43
C ILE A 178 -16.01 -9.29 -24.48
N VAL A 179 -16.05 -8.65 -23.31
CA VAL A 179 -15.89 -7.19 -23.17
C VAL A 179 -14.59 -6.79 -22.47
N ASP A 180 -13.92 -7.72 -21.80
CA ASP A 180 -12.64 -7.48 -21.13
C ASP A 180 -11.90 -8.81 -20.89
N ILE A 181 -10.57 -8.76 -20.79
CA ILE A 181 -9.71 -9.92 -20.55
C ILE A 181 -8.45 -9.54 -19.76
N THR A 182 -8.07 -10.38 -18.80
CA THR A 182 -6.86 -10.21 -17.99
C THR A 182 -5.68 -11.01 -18.54
N LYS A 183 -4.47 -10.71 -18.03
CA LYS A 183 -3.24 -11.44 -18.35
C LYS A 183 -3.28 -12.93 -17.97
N ASP A 184 -4.04 -13.26 -16.91
CA ASP A 184 -4.23 -14.64 -16.46
C ASP A 184 -5.41 -15.31 -17.19
N GLN A 185 -5.83 -14.74 -18.33
CA GLN A 185 -6.87 -15.23 -19.24
C GLN A 185 -8.27 -15.31 -18.64
N LEU A 186 -8.53 -14.59 -17.54
CA LEU A 186 -9.89 -14.39 -17.06
C LEU A 186 -10.58 -13.40 -18.00
N TYR A 187 -11.86 -13.61 -18.31
CA TYR A 187 -12.59 -12.75 -19.23
C TYR A 187 -13.99 -12.43 -18.74
N GLN A 188 -14.50 -11.27 -19.16
CA GLN A 188 -15.85 -10.80 -18.84
C GLN A 188 -16.78 -10.98 -20.04
N ARG A 189 -17.96 -11.54 -19.81
CA ARG A 189 -19.06 -11.63 -20.80
C ARG A 189 -20.34 -11.11 -20.14
N GLY A 190 -20.81 -9.95 -20.58
CA GLY A 190 -21.89 -9.22 -19.90
C GLY A 190 -21.47 -8.84 -18.46
N GLU A 191 -22.28 -9.24 -17.47
CA GLU A 191 -22.01 -8.99 -16.04
C GLU A 191 -21.25 -10.13 -15.35
N LYS A 192 -20.96 -11.22 -16.06
CA LYS A 192 -20.31 -12.42 -15.53
C LYS A 192 -18.84 -12.49 -15.91
N TYR A 193 -18.06 -13.17 -15.08
CA TYR A 193 -16.62 -13.36 -15.23
C TYR A 193 -16.31 -14.85 -15.32
N PHE A 194 -15.36 -15.21 -16.16
CA PHE A 194 -15.02 -16.60 -16.44
C PHE A 194 -13.50 -16.82 -16.47
N ASP A 195 -13.07 -18.02 -16.10
CA ASP A 195 -11.70 -18.47 -16.31
C ASP A 195 -11.46 -18.94 -17.76
N TYR A 196 -10.22 -19.34 -18.07
CA TYR A 196 -9.86 -19.81 -19.41
C TYR A 196 -10.78 -20.92 -19.96
N TRP A 197 -11.24 -21.81 -19.08
CA TRP A 197 -12.07 -22.98 -19.40
C TRP A 197 -13.57 -22.67 -19.45
N GLY A 198 -13.96 -21.42 -19.19
CA GLY A 198 -15.35 -20.98 -19.18
C GLY A 198 -16.10 -21.30 -17.88
N LYS A 199 -15.38 -21.61 -16.80
CA LYS A 199 -15.96 -21.71 -15.46
C LYS A 199 -16.16 -20.30 -14.90
N GLU A 200 -17.33 -20.04 -14.32
CA GLU A 200 -17.63 -18.74 -13.71
C GLU A 200 -16.69 -18.47 -12.52
N VAL A 201 -16.15 -17.26 -12.44
CA VAL A 201 -15.28 -16.76 -11.36
C VAL A 201 -15.88 -15.51 -10.74
N THR A 202 -15.38 -15.10 -9.57
CA THR A 202 -15.89 -13.91 -8.91
C THR A 202 -15.38 -12.62 -9.57
N LYS A 203 -16.12 -11.53 -9.41
CA LYS A 203 -15.65 -10.18 -9.77
C LYS A 203 -14.35 -9.82 -9.04
N LYS A 204 -14.21 -10.25 -7.78
CA LYS A 204 -13.02 -10.07 -6.95
C LYS A 204 -11.79 -10.66 -7.65
N ASP A 205 -11.87 -11.91 -8.08
CA ASP A 205 -10.75 -12.61 -8.74
C ASP A 205 -10.40 -11.99 -10.10
N PHE A 206 -11.42 -11.60 -10.87
CA PHE A 206 -11.22 -10.91 -12.16
C PHE A 206 -10.47 -9.57 -11.97
N ILE A 207 -10.93 -8.74 -11.04
CA ILE A 207 -10.29 -7.44 -10.77
C ILE A 207 -8.89 -7.63 -10.15
N ALA A 208 -8.71 -8.64 -9.29
CA ALA A 208 -7.39 -8.96 -8.75
C ALA A 208 -6.40 -9.31 -9.87
N SER A 209 -6.79 -10.21 -10.77
CA SER A 209 -5.98 -10.58 -11.94
C SER A 209 -5.69 -9.39 -12.86
N LYS A 210 -6.69 -8.53 -13.10
CA LYS A 210 -6.55 -7.31 -13.91
C LYS A 210 -5.51 -6.35 -13.33
N ASN A 211 -5.49 -6.20 -12.00
CA ASN A 211 -4.51 -5.37 -11.30
C ASN A 211 -3.22 -6.11 -10.94
N ASN A 212 -3.04 -7.34 -11.42
CA ASN A 212 -1.88 -8.20 -11.13
C ASN A 212 -1.70 -8.50 -9.64
N TYR A 213 -2.76 -8.48 -8.84
CA TYR A 213 -2.69 -8.79 -7.42
C TYR A 213 -2.56 -10.30 -7.16
N ARG A 214 -1.89 -10.66 -6.06
CA ARG A 214 -1.77 -12.04 -5.56
C ARG A 214 -2.47 -12.18 -4.23
N THR A 215 -3.16 -13.30 -4.02
CA THR A 215 -3.82 -13.62 -2.75
C THR A 215 -2.81 -13.87 -1.64
N SER A 216 -3.13 -13.41 -0.43
CA SER A 216 -2.44 -13.80 0.80
C SER A 216 -3.02 -15.09 1.39
N ASN A 217 -2.54 -15.49 2.58
CA ASN A 217 -3.19 -16.55 3.37
C ASN A 217 -4.57 -16.11 3.89
N ASP A 218 -4.78 -14.80 4.09
CA ASP A 218 -6.09 -14.20 4.28
C ASP A 218 -6.76 -14.01 2.91
N PRO A 219 -7.94 -14.61 2.66
CA PRO A 219 -8.62 -14.59 1.37
C PRO A 219 -9.12 -13.22 0.92
N ASP A 220 -9.12 -12.22 1.81
CA ASP A 220 -9.55 -10.87 1.50
C ASP A 220 -8.38 -9.87 1.41
N ILE A 221 -7.15 -10.31 1.70
CA ILE A 221 -5.93 -9.52 1.56
C ILE A 221 -5.14 -9.97 0.34
N PHE A 222 -4.69 -8.99 -0.43
CA PHE A 222 -3.95 -9.16 -1.67
C PHE A 222 -2.69 -8.29 -1.68
N PHE A 223 -1.67 -8.72 -2.42
CA PHE A 223 -0.41 -7.99 -2.57
C PHE A 223 -0.10 -7.69 -4.02
N HIS A 224 0.59 -6.58 -4.26
CA HIS A 224 1.19 -6.34 -5.57
C HIS A 224 2.52 -7.12 -5.70
N PRO A 225 2.75 -7.87 -6.79
CA PRO A 225 3.89 -8.79 -6.90
C PRO A 225 5.24 -8.09 -7.05
N THR A 226 5.26 -6.79 -7.33
CA THR A 226 6.49 -6.00 -7.38
C THR A 226 6.80 -5.28 -6.07
N ASP A 227 5.86 -5.29 -5.12
CA ASP A 227 6.01 -4.63 -3.82
C ASP A 227 5.08 -5.30 -2.80
N ASP A 228 5.61 -6.28 -2.07
CA ASP A 228 4.89 -7.07 -1.05
C ASP A 228 4.40 -6.22 0.13
N LYS A 229 4.94 -5.00 0.25
CA LYS A 229 4.53 -3.96 1.20
C LYS A 229 3.22 -3.27 0.82
N LEU A 230 2.80 -3.34 -0.45
CA LEU A 230 1.51 -2.81 -0.91
C LEU A 230 0.44 -3.87 -0.77
N MET A 231 -0.33 -3.75 0.30
CA MET A 231 -1.45 -4.62 0.61
C MET A 231 -2.76 -3.95 0.20
N TYR A 232 -3.71 -4.76 -0.26
CA TYR A 232 -5.04 -4.32 -0.64
C TYR A 232 -6.09 -5.25 -0.04
N ARG A 233 -7.19 -4.68 0.45
CA ARG A 233 -8.35 -5.43 0.91
C ARG A 233 -9.50 -5.26 -0.07
N TRP A 234 -10.23 -6.34 -0.32
CA TRP A 234 -11.46 -6.26 -1.10
C TRP A 234 -12.59 -5.62 -0.30
N ASN A 235 -13.16 -4.53 -0.81
CA ASN A 235 -14.35 -3.90 -0.26
C ASN A 235 -15.60 -4.46 -0.97
N GLU A 236 -16.38 -5.28 -0.27
CA GLU A 236 -17.51 -5.99 -0.85
C GLU A 236 -18.67 -5.07 -1.24
N GLU A 237 -18.89 -3.96 -0.54
CA GLU A 237 -19.95 -3.00 -0.84
C GLU A 237 -19.62 -2.17 -2.09
N LYS A 238 -18.38 -1.67 -2.16
CA LYS A 238 -17.92 -0.81 -3.27
C LYS A 238 -17.45 -1.62 -4.48
N LYS A 239 -17.21 -2.92 -4.31
CA LYS A 239 -16.66 -3.83 -5.34
C LYS A 239 -15.32 -3.35 -5.92
N ILE A 240 -14.44 -2.84 -5.05
CA ILE A 240 -13.10 -2.35 -5.37
C ILE A 240 -12.07 -2.85 -4.36
N PHE A 241 -10.79 -2.76 -4.71
CA PHE A 241 -9.68 -2.94 -3.78
C PHE A 241 -9.28 -1.61 -3.15
N GLU A 242 -9.07 -1.60 -1.84
CA GLU A 242 -8.61 -0.45 -1.07
C GLU A 242 -7.23 -0.77 -0.48
N GLU A 243 -6.27 0.17 -0.54
CA GLU A 243 -4.97 0.00 0.12
C GLU A 243 -5.18 -0.23 1.62
N CYS A 244 -4.40 -1.13 2.21
CA CYS A 244 -4.46 -1.46 3.63
C CYS A 244 -3.08 -1.83 4.19
N GLY A 245 -3.03 -2.14 5.48
CA GLY A 245 -1.84 -2.67 6.15
C GLY A 245 -0.84 -1.59 6.60
N PRO A 246 0.33 -2.02 7.13
CA PRO A 246 1.24 -1.13 7.86
C PRO A 246 1.73 0.07 7.06
N ASN A 247 2.02 -0.08 5.77
CA ASN A 247 2.49 1.02 4.93
C ASN A 247 1.39 2.04 4.61
N PHE A 248 0.13 1.60 4.49
CA PHE A 248 -1.00 2.49 4.30
C PHE A 248 -1.23 3.34 5.55
N GLU A 249 -1.25 2.73 6.74
CA GLU A 249 -1.37 3.45 8.01
C GLU A 249 -0.18 4.38 8.26
N MET A 250 1.05 3.96 7.92
CA MET A 250 2.24 4.82 7.96
C MET A 250 2.06 6.07 7.07
N LYS A 251 1.66 5.92 5.80
CA LYS A 251 1.42 7.05 4.89
C LYS A 251 0.35 8.00 5.44
N LYS A 252 -0.73 7.45 6.00
CA LYS A 252 -1.83 8.19 6.61
C LYS A 252 -1.33 9.00 7.82
N LEU A 253 -0.57 8.40 8.73
CA LEU A 253 0.04 9.09 9.89
C LEU A 253 1.04 10.17 9.48
N LEU A 254 1.86 9.93 8.45
CA LEU A 254 2.78 10.94 7.91
C LEU A 254 2.04 12.13 7.27
N GLY A 255 0.81 11.91 6.78
CA GLY A 255 -0.06 12.96 6.25
C GLY A 255 -0.87 13.71 7.33
N GLN A 256 -0.94 13.18 8.55
CA GLN A 256 -1.63 13.82 9.68
C GLN A 256 -0.75 14.88 10.35
N LYS A 257 -1.42 15.82 11.02
CA LYS A 257 -0.77 16.76 11.95
C LYS A 257 -1.11 16.36 13.37
N SER A 258 -0.14 16.46 14.27
CA SER A 258 -0.40 16.42 15.71
C SER A 258 -1.37 17.55 16.08
N ASP A 259 -2.37 17.24 16.90
CA ASP A 259 -3.39 18.19 17.36
C ASP A 259 -3.44 18.31 18.89
N GLY A 260 -2.59 17.55 19.59
CA GLY A 260 -2.45 17.56 21.04
C GLY A 260 -3.56 16.82 21.76
N LYS A 261 -4.35 16.01 21.05
CA LYS A 261 -5.40 15.16 21.61
C LYS A 261 -5.08 13.72 21.30
N ILE A 262 -5.59 12.83 22.15
CA ILE A 262 -5.54 11.40 21.89
C ILE A 262 -6.90 10.96 21.35
N SER A 263 -6.84 10.30 20.23
CA SER A 263 -7.90 9.62 19.49
C SER A 263 -7.64 8.11 19.48
N SER A 264 -8.33 7.37 18.62
CA SER A 264 -8.12 5.93 18.49
C SER A 264 -6.72 5.62 17.94
N ALA A 265 -6.04 4.71 18.60
CA ALA A 265 -4.77 4.13 18.19
C ALA A 265 -4.81 2.59 18.15
N GLU A 266 -3.87 2.00 17.44
CA GLU A 266 -3.59 0.55 17.42
C GLU A 266 -2.15 0.33 17.87
N GLN A 267 -1.93 -0.62 18.77
CA GLN A 267 -0.59 -0.95 19.27
C GLN A 267 0.31 -1.53 18.15
N GLY A 268 1.57 -1.08 18.12
CA GLY A 268 2.61 -1.64 17.27
C GLY A 268 3.32 -2.87 17.87
N ASP A 269 4.56 -3.11 17.47
CA ASP A 269 5.32 -4.34 17.79
C ASP A 269 6.27 -4.21 19.00
N ILE A 270 5.96 -3.30 19.93
CA ILE A 270 6.86 -2.94 21.05
C ILE A 270 6.51 -3.64 22.37
N GLY A 271 5.28 -4.14 22.54
CA GLY A 271 4.85 -4.72 23.83
C GLY A 271 4.49 -3.68 24.91
N ASP A 272 4.17 -2.45 24.52
CA ASP A 272 3.81 -1.34 25.40
C ASP A 272 2.29 -1.20 25.65
N CYS A 273 1.55 -2.31 25.58
CA CYS A 273 0.09 -2.34 25.79
C CYS A 273 -0.34 -1.64 27.09
N TRP A 274 0.49 -1.74 28.13
CA TRP A 274 0.32 -1.08 29.42
C TRP A 274 0.31 0.46 29.31
N LEU A 275 1.07 1.04 28.39
CA LEU A 275 1.15 2.48 28.14
C LEU A 275 -0.06 2.92 27.30
N ILE A 276 -0.26 2.32 26.13
CA ILE A 276 -1.34 2.68 25.20
C ILE A 276 -2.70 2.57 25.89
N ALA A 277 -2.99 1.46 26.57
CA ALA A 277 -4.24 1.29 27.30
C ALA A 277 -4.41 2.38 28.38
N SER A 278 -3.33 2.75 29.08
CA SER A 278 -3.40 3.81 30.10
C SER A 278 -3.69 5.18 29.51
N VAL A 279 -3.04 5.53 28.40
CA VAL A 279 -3.27 6.81 27.71
C VAL A 279 -4.71 6.88 27.20
N ILE A 280 -5.20 5.84 26.54
CA ILE A 280 -6.59 5.73 26.07
C ILE A 280 -7.59 5.78 27.23
N GLY A 281 -7.31 5.07 28.31
CA GLY A 281 -8.12 5.12 29.52
C GLY A 281 -8.23 6.55 30.09
N ILE A 282 -7.13 7.31 30.10
CA ILE A 282 -7.18 8.72 30.52
C ILE A 282 -7.96 9.56 29.49
N ALA A 283 -7.78 9.33 28.19
CA ALA A 283 -8.47 10.06 27.12
C ALA A 283 -9.99 9.88 27.19
N GLU A 284 -10.46 8.65 27.44
CA GLU A 284 -11.88 8.32 27.56
C GLU A 284 -12.51 8.89 28.84
N PHE A 285 -11.81 8.80 29.98
CA PHE A 285 -12.40 9.15 31.29
C PHE A 285 -12.20 10.62 31.67
N LYS A 286 -11.03 11.20 31.39
CA LYS A 286 -10.63 12.58 31.74
C LYS A 286 -9.67 13.18 30.69
N PRO A 287 -10.15 13.49 29.47
CA PRO A 287 -9.29 13.97 28.38
C PRO A 287 -8.57 15.28 28.70
N ASP A 288 -9.12 16.12 29.58
CA ASP A 288 -8.49 17.38 29.99
C ASP A 288 -7.11 17.17 30.65
N ILE A 289 -6.89 16.02 31.29
CA ILE A 289 -5.56 15.68 31.83
C ILE A 289 -4.53 15.61 30.70
N LEU A 290 -4.88 15.02 29.56
CA LEU A 290 -4.00 14.88 28.40
C LEU A 290 -3.83 16.19 27.64
N LYS A 291 -4.86 17.03 27.54
CA LYS A 291 -4.74 18.38 26.94
C LYS A 291 -3.69 19.24 27.65
N GLU A 292 -3.53 19.04 28.96
CA GLU A 292 -2.48 19.72 29.72
C GLU A 292 -1.11 19.03 29.58
N CYS A 293 -1.09 17.73 29.28
CA CYS A 293 0.13 16.96 29.10
C CYS A 293 0.75 17.15 27.70
N ILE A 294 -0.07 17.18 26.65
CA ILE A 294 0.38 17.19 25.25
C ILE A 294 0.15 18.59 24.67
N LYS A 295 1.24 19.21 24.19
CA LYS A 295 1.19 20.54 23.56
C LYS A 295 1.91 20.49 22.21
N VAL A 296 1.24 20.97 21.18
CA VAL A 296 1.81 21.02 19.82
C VAL A 296 2.10 22.48 19.47
N ASP A 297 3.30 22.74 18.94
CA ASP A 297 3.68 24.07 18.44
C ASP A 297 3.34 24.26 16.95
N GLU A 298 3.50 25.49 16.43
CA GLU A 298 3.24 25.80 15.02
C GLU A 298 4.16 25.05 14.04
N GLY A 299 5.33 24.60 14.51
CA GLY A 299 6.27 23.78 13.74
C GLY A 299 5.89 22.30 13.70
N GLY A 300 4.84 21.89 14.42
CA GLY A 300 4.43 20.50 14.55
C GLY A 300 5.29 19.68 15.52
N ASN A 301 6.10 20.32 16.37
CA ASN A 301 6.77 19.63 17.45
C ASN A 301 5.77 19.39 18.59
N THR A 302 5.86 18.22 19.19
CA THR A 302 4.95 17.80 20.26
C THR A 302 5.71 17.71 21.57
N THR A 303 5.29 18.51 22.56
CA THR A 303 5.83 18.47 23.92
C THR A 303 4.89 17.66 24.81
N VAL A 304 5.42 16.59 25.40
CA VAL A 304 4.72 15.73 26.34
C VAL A 304 5.25 15.99 27.75
N ASN A 305 4.37 16.44 28.63
CA ASN A 305 4.64 16.74 30.04
C ASN A 305 4.20 15.56 30.91
N LEU A 306 5.18 14.85 31.46
CA LEU A 306 4.97 13.77 32.42
C LEU A 306 4.83 14.38 33.83
N LYS A 307 3.58 14.54 34.28
CA LYS A 307 3.26 15.29 35.52
C LYS A 307 3.81 14.61 36.77
N GLY A 308 3.87 13.28 36.80
CA GLY A 308 4.40 12.51 37.93
C GLY A 308 5.87 12.85 38.23
N PRO A 309 6.80 12.61 37.29
CA PRO A 309 8.21 12.95 37.48
C PRO A 309 8.51 14.45 37.31
N LYS A 310 7.52 15.27 36.92
CA LYS A 310 7.67 16.70 36.56
C LYS A 310 8.75 16.91 35.49
N LYS A 311 8.69 16.08 34.44
CA LYS A 311 9.59 16.16 33.28
C LYS A 311 8.81 16.43 32.00
N SER A 312 9.46 17.07 31.04
CA SER A 312 8.88 17.40 29.74
C SER A 312 9.83 16.95 28.65
N TYR A 313 9.28 16.35 27.60
CA TYR A 313 10.02 15.89 26.43
C TYR A 313 9.41 16.52 25.19
N THR A 314 10.22 17.25 24.43
CA THR A 314 9.82 17.74 23.11
C THR A 314 10.29 16.74 22.05
N ILE A 315 9.34 16.26 21.27
CA ILE A 315 9.54 15.39 20.12
C ILE A 315 9.42 16.26 18.88
N THR A 316 10.48 16.33 18.08
CA THR A 316 10.44 17.14 16.85
C THR A 316 9.58 16.47 15.79
N LYS A 317 9.07 17.24 14.83
CA LYS A 317 8.32 16.67 13.70
C LYS A 317 9.13 15.57 12.99
N ASP A 318 10.42 15.80 12.76
CA ASP A 318 11.29 14.85 12.08
C ASP A 318 11.52 13.58 12.90
N GLU A 319 11.72 13.71 14.22
CA GLU A 319 11.85 12.55 15.12
C GLU A 319 10.58 11.69 15.09
N LEU A 320 9.43 12.33 15.10
CA LEU A 320 8.12 11.67 15.03
C LEU A 320 7.90 10.98 13.67
N ASP A 321 8.28 11.64 12.57
CA ASP A 321 8.20 11.04 11.22
C ASP A 321 9.12 9.82 11.09
N GLU A 322 10.34 9.88 11.64
CA GLU A 322 11.27 8.74 11.64
C GLU A 322 10.75 7.59 12.52
N ALA A 323 10.10 7.88 13.64
CA ALA A 323 9.45 6.86 14.46
C ALA A 323 8.30 6.17 13.70
N ILE A 324 7.43 6.94 13.04
CA ILE A 324 6.31 6.39 12.24
C ILE A 324 6.83 5.50 11.10
N LYS A 325 7.92 5.90 10.42
CA LYS A 325 8.54 5.11 9.34
C LYS A 325 9.10 3.77 9.81
N LYS A 326 9.48 3.64 11.09
CA LYS A 326 9.93 2.35 11.66
C LYS A 326 8.80 1.34 11.79
N GLN A 327 7.54 1.79 11.83
CA GLN A 327 6.35 0.93 11.96
C GLN A 327 6.35 0.02 13.20
N MET A 328 7.08 0.42 14.25
CA MET A 328 7.14 -0.31 15.53
C MET A 328 6.22 0.28 16.60
N TYR A 329 6.01 1.59 16.56
CA TYR A 329 5.16 2.34 17.48
C TYR A 329 3.67 2.20 17.13
N ALA A 330 2.80 2.77 17.95
CA ALA A 330 1.37 2.80 17.69
C ALA A 330 1.03 3.43 16.32
N THR A 331 -0.11 3.03 15.78
CA THR A 331 -0.73 3.65 14.60
C THR A 331 -2.08 4.29 14.94
N GLY A 332 -2.78 4.87 13.96
CA GLY A 332 -4.07 5.54 14.15
C GLY A 332 -3.97 7.00 14.61
N ASP A 333 -3.09 7.29 15.57
CA ASP A 333 -2.89 8.62 16.13
C ASP A 333 -1.41 9.02 16.26
N ARG A 334 -1.08 10.16 15.67
CA ARG A 334 0.26 10.75 15.70
C ARG A 334 0.69 11.23 17.10
N ASP A 335 -0.23 11.73 17.92
CA ASP A 335 0.06 12.17 19.28
C ASP A 335 0.28 11.00 20.25
N MET A 336 -0.27 9.82 19.96
CA MET A 336 0.05 8.59 20.70
C MET A 336 1.54 8.22 20.54
N VAL A 337 2.06 8.25 19.31
CA VAL A 337 3.48 7.98 19.03
C VAL A 337 4.39 8.99 19.75
N ALA A 338 3.97 10.26 19.83
CA ALA A 338 4.72 11.26 20.60
C ALA A 338 4.76 10.92 22.11
N VAL A 339 3.67 10.39 22.67
CA VAL A 339 3.63 9.91 24.07
C VAL A 339 4.54 8.69 24.26
N GLU A 340 4.53 7.72 23.35
CA GLU A 340 5.45 6.57 23.38
C GLU A 340 6.92 7.04 23.38
N LEU A 341 7.30 7.93 22.46
CA LEU A 341 8.67 8.46 22.38
C LEU A 341 9.08 9.23 23.65
N ALA A 342 8.17 10.00 24.24
CA ALA A 342 8.42 10.69 25.50
C ALA A 342 8.64 9.71 26.66
N PHE A 343 7.85 8.64 26.70
CA PHE A 343 8.06 7.54 27.65
C PHE A 343 9.38 6.81 27.39
N GLU A 344 9.73 6.54 26.14
CA GLU A 344 10.97 5.86 25.78
C GLU A 344 12.18 6.66 26.27
N LYS A 345 12.21 7.98 26.02
CA LYS A 345 13.23 8.91 26.53
C LYS A 345 13.25 8.92 28.06
N PHE A 346 12.10 9.02 28.71
CA PHE A 346 12.01 8.98 30.17
C PHE A 346 12.54 7.68 30.74
N ARG A 347 12.17 6.54 30.15
CA ARG A 347 12.61 5.23 30.60
C ARG A 347 14.12 5.08 30.42
N LYS A 348 14.64 5.40 29.25
CA LYS A 348 16.07 5.41 28.94
C LYS A 348 16.89 6.20 29.97
N GLU A 349 16.50 7.44 30.25
CA GLU A 349 17.20 8.29 31.23
C GLU A 349 17.25 7.69 32.63
N ASN A 350 16.17 7.05 33.10
CA ASN A 350 16.12 6.49 34.46
C ASN A 350 16.96 5.22 34.61
N ILE A 351 17.08 4.43 33.54
CA ILE A 351 17.91 3.22 33.50
C ILE A 351 19.37 3.59 33.51
N GLU A 352 19.78 4.46 32.59
CA GLU A 352 21.17 4.88 32.44
C GLU A 352 21.68 5.56 33.72
N THR A 353 20.81 6.29 34.42
CA THR A 353 21.13 6.94 35.71
C THR A 353 20.98 6.02 36.93
N HIS A 354 20.68 4.73 36.76
CA HIS A 354 20.48 3.73 37.83
C HIS A 354 19.42 4.10 38.88
N LYS A 355 18.49 5.00 38.54
CA LYS A 355 17.38 5.40 39.42
C LYS A 355 16.26 4.37 39.47
N SER A 356 16.17 3.51 38.46
CA SER A 356 15.30 2.33 38.42
C SER A 356 16.12 1.06 38.67
N THR A 357 15.87 0.35 39.78
CA THR A 357 16.49 -0.96 40.03
C THR A 357 15.44 -2.07 40.04
N SER A 358 15.81 -3.24 39.49
CA SER A 358 14.98 -4.45 39.35
C SER A 358 14.52 -5.11 40.67
N ARG A 359 14.89 -4.54 41.82
CA ARG A 359 14.67 -5.12 43.16
C ARG A 359 13.53 -4.46 43.95
N ASN A 360 12.75 -3.57 43.34
CA ASN A 360 11.62 -2.91 44.01
C ASN A 360 10.33 -3.15 43.22
N ALA A 361 9.62 -4.24 43.52
CA ALA A 361 8.38 -4.66 42.84
C ALA A 361 7.22 -3.64 42.90
N LEU A 362 7.38 -2.55 43.66
CA LEU A 362 6.40 -1.47 43.80
C LEU A 362 7.05 -0.08 43.71
N SER A 363 8.24 0.06 43.09
CA SER A 363 8.71 1.40 42.74
C SER A 363 7.66 2.03 41.82
N MET A 364 7.36 3.32 42.02
CA MET A 364 6.44 4.09 41.16
C MET A 364 6.83 4.06 39.67
N TYR A 365 8.04 3.58 39.39
CA TYR A 365 8.62 3.34 38.08
C TYR A 365 9.18 1.92 38.01
N TYR A 366 8.44 0.91 38.48
CA TYR A 366 8.80 -0.48 38.22
C TYR A 366 8.72 -0.68 36.72
N MET A 367 9.90 -0.84 36.14
CA MET A 367 10.12 -1.13 34.74
C MET A 367 10.64 -2.56 34.76
N SER A 368 9.82 -3.51 34.32
CA SER A 368 10.22 -4.91 34.21
C SER A 368 11.46 -5.03 33.32
N GLY A 369 12.15 -6.18 33.41
CA GLY A 369 13.37 -6.45 32.66
C GLY A 369 13.24 -6.07 31.19
N TYR A 370 14.16 -5.25 30.71
CA TYR A 370 14.20 -4.82 29.33
C TYR A 370 14.64 -5.98 28.45
N SER A 371 13.99 -6.12 27.30
CA SER A 371 14.65 -6.73 26.16
C SER A 371 15.70 -5.73 25.61
N ASN A 372 16.77 -6.23 24.98
CA ASN A 372 17.80 -5.37 24.39
C ASN A 372 17.32 -4.54 23.19
N TYR A 373 16.02 -4.57 22.86
CA TYR A 373 15.44 -4.06 21.62
C TYR A 373 14.70 -2.73 21.78
N THR A 374 14.03 -2.47 22.91
CA THR A 374 13.27 -1.22 23.15
C THR A 374 13.11 -0.92 24.65
N TYR A 375 13.05 0.36 25.00
CA TYR A 375 12.82 0.79 26.39
C TYR A 375 11.36 0.72 26.82
N LEU A 376 10.41 0.49 25.91
CA LEU A 376 8.97 0.50 26.17
C LEU A 376 8.38 -0.89 26.44
N ASP A 377 9.07 -1.94 26.02
CA ASP A 377 8.69 -3.34 26.26
C ASP A 377 8.62 -3.63 27.76
N GLY A 378 7.51 -4.25 28.16
CA GLY A 378 7.19 -4.60 29.54
C GLY A 378 6.95 -3.39 30.46
N GLY A 379 5.85 -3.40 31.21
CA GLY A 379 5.52 -2.33 32.15
C GLY A 379 4.20 -2.57 32.86
N THR A 380 3.71 -1.57 33.58
CA THR A 380 2.44 -1.68 34.33
C THR A 380 1.55 -0.48 34.06
N THR A 381 0.24 -0.70 33.94
CA THR A 381 -0.71 0.43 33.79
C THR A 381 -0.64 1.42 34.96
N ARG A 382 -0.30 0.93 36.16
CA ARG A 382 0.03 1.77 37.32
C ARG A 382 1.13 2.78 37.02
N SER A 383 2.28 2.32 36.55
CA SER A 383 3.42 3.21 36.30
C SER A 383 3.16 4.20 35.17
N ALA A 384 2.43 3.81 34.11
CA ALA A 384 2.00 4.74 33.07
C ALA A 384 1.12 5.86 33.62
N ILE A 385 0.04 5.50 34.34
CA ILE A 385 -0.91 6.48 34.87
C ILE A 385 -0.24 7.40 35.89
N GLU A 386 0.56 6.86 36.81
CA GLU A 386 1.31 7.67 37.79
C GLU A 386 2.30 8.62 37.10
N THR A 387 2.96 8.17 36.04
CA THR A 387 3.90 8.99 35.26
C THR A 387 3.19 10.12 34.50
N ILE A 388 2.10 9.83 33.80
CA ILE A 388 1.34 10.82 33.01
C ILE A 388 0.66 11.83 33.93
N THR A 389 0.00 11.36 34.98
CA THR A 389 -0.97 12.16 35.75
C THR A 389 -0.41 12.68 37.07
N GLY A 390 0.62 12.03 37.63
CA GLY A 390 1.07 12.25 39.00
C GLY A 390 0.08 11.80 40.07
N LYS A 391 -1.01 11.10 39.72
CA LYS A 391 -1.99 10.60 40.68
C LYS A 391 -1.65 9.18 41.09
N LYS A 392 -1.77 8.88 42.38
CA LYS A 392 -1.56 7.53 42.92
C LYS A 392 -2.56 6.55 42.31
N VAL A 393 -2.07 5.38 41.92
CA VAL A 393 -2.88 4.24 41.50
C VAL A 393 -2.87 3.19 42.58
N THR A 394 -4.03 2.56 42.81
CA THR A 394 -4.14 1.42 43.70
C THR A 394 -4.20 0.13 42.89
N SER A 395 -3.41 -0.87 43.30
CA SER A 395 -3.33 -2.19 42.66
C SER A 395 -3.97 -3.27 43.53
N LEU A 396 -4.82 -4.09 42.91
CA LEU A 396 -5.28 -5.37 43.44
C LEU A 396 -4.66 -6.48 42.58
N ILE A 397 -3.90 -7.37 43.19
CA ILE A 397 -3.12 -8.38 42.48
C ILE A 397 -3.54 -9.77 42.97
N VAL A 398 -3.84 -10.66 42.02
CA VAL A 398 -4.04 -12.09 42.31
C VAL A 398 -2.70 -12.69 42.73
N THR A 399 -2.70 -13.48 43.82
CA THR A 399 -1.49 -14.13 44.30
C THR A 399 -1.53 -15.64 44.06
N ASN A 400 -0.37 -16.28 44.14
CA ASN A 400 -0.26 -17.75 44.09
C ASN A 400 -0.81 -18.42 45.36
N ASP A 401 -0.95 -17.66 46.46
CA ASP A 401 -1.56 -18.14 47.70
C ASP A 401 -3.08 -18.31 47.46
N GLU A 402 -3.58 -19.52 47.65
CA GLU A 402 -5.01 -19.80 47.52
C GLU A 402 -5.83 -18.90 48.47
N ASN A 403 -6.88 -18.28 47.93
CA ASN A 403 -7.78 -17.40 48.68
C ASN A 403 -7.06 -16.20 49.34
N VAL A 404 -5.97 -15.73 48.73
CA VAL A 404 -5.28 -14.50 49.12
C VAL A 404 -5.09 -13.61 47.90
N PHE A 405 -5.35 -12.32 48.09
CA PHE A 405 -5.01 -11.29 47.12
C PHE A 405 -4.12 -10.23 47.79
N LEU A 406 -3.41 -9.47 46.98
CA LEU A 406 -2.57 -8.38 47.43
C LEU A 406 -3.26 -7.05 47.08
N GLU A 407 -3.46 -6.20 48.08
CA GLU A 407 -3.90 -4.81 47.88
C GLU A 407 -2.75 -3.89 48.25
N GLU A 408 -2.20 -3.17 47.27
CA GLU A 408 -0.91 -2.49 47.38
C GLU A 408 0.19 -3.46 47.86
N ASN A 409 0.56 -3.37 49.13
CA ASN A 409 1.58 -4.19 49.77
C ASN A 409 1.05 -5.02 50.93
N VAL A 410 -0.28 -5.14 51.06
CA VAL A 410 -0.92 -5.88 52.14
C VAL A 410 -1.64 -7.11 51.58
N LYS A 411 -1.20 -8.31 51.97
CA LYS A 411 -1.90 -9.56 51.66
C LYS A 411 -3.20 -9.61 52.46
N LYS A 412 -4.33 -9.79 51.78
CA LYS A 412 -5.67 -9.84 52.34
C LYS A 412 -6.36 -11.18 52.00
N LEU A 413 -7.21 -11.65 52.89
CA LEU A 413 -7.97 -12.89 52.71
C LEU A 413 -9.12 -12.68 51.70
N GLY A 414 -9.29 -13.63 50.80
CA GLY A 414 -10.31 -13.66 49.75
C GLY A 414 -9.74 -13.83 48.34
N LYS A 415 -10.64 -14.04 47.36
CA LYS A 415 -10.34 -13.99 45.93
C LYS A 415 -10.72 -12.62 45.34
N LEU A 416 -10.10 -12.25 44.22
CA LEU A 416 -10.55 -11.13 43.38
C LEU A 416 -11.71 -11.59 42.51
N ASP A 417 -12.89 -11.66 43.12
CA ASP A 417 -14.16 -12.04 42.49
C ASP A 417 -15.06 -10.82 42.26
N GLU A 418 -16.24 -11.06 41.68
CA GLU A 418 -17.22 -10.02 41.37
C GLU A 418 -17.60 -9.20 42.60
N ASN A 419 -17.98 -9.85 43.70
CA ASN A 419 -18.41 -9.16 44.92
C ASN A 419 -17.36 -8.18 45.42
N ARG A 420 -16.07 -8.52 45.27
CA ARG A 420 -14.97 -7.68 45.73
C ARG A 420 -14.67 -6.51 44.80
N ILE A 421 -14.74 -6.71 43.48
CA ILE A 421 -14.35 -5.67 42.53
C ILE A 421 -15.52 -4.81 42.06
N LYS A 422 -16.77 -5.27 42.20
CA LYS A 422 -17.98 -4.59 41.73
C LYS A 422 -18.04 -3.13 42.17
N LYS A 423 -17.66 -2.83 43.42
CA LYS A 423 -17.64 -1.46 43.95
C LYS A 423 -16.68 -0.50 43.21
N TYR A 424 -15.63 -1.03 42.58
CA TYR A 424 -14.72 -0.23 41.76
C TYR A 424 -15.26 -0.06 40.35
N LEU A 425 -15.85 -1.12 39.79
CA LEU A 425 -16.48 -1.08 38.46
C LEU A 425 -17.75 -0.20 38.42
N ASP A 426 -18.50 -0.15 39.53
CA ASP A 426 -19.67 0.72 39.69
C ASP A 426 -19.32 2.20 39.80
N ASN A 427 -18.08 2.52 40.20
CA ASN A 427 -17.68 3.88 40.48
C ASN A 427 -17.22 4.58 39.20
N LYS A 428 -18.12 5.35 38.60
CA LYS A 428 -17.88 6.13 37.37
C LYS A 428 -16.77 7.19 37.49
N ASN A 429 -16.32 7.52 38.70
CA ASN A 429 -15.18 8.43 38.90
C ASN A 429 -13.83 7.72 38.85
N LEU A 430 -13.81 6.39 38.88
CA LEU A 430 -12.58 5.60 38.81
C LEU A 430 -12.26 5.26 37.36
N LEU A 431 -11.04 5.57 36.94
CA LEU A 431 -10.41 4.86 35.83
C LEU A 431 -10.01 3.48 36.35
N VAL A 432 -10.47 2.43 35.68
CA VAL A 432 -10.15 1.04 36.02
C VAL A 432 -9.45 0.37 34.85
N MET A 433 -8.31 -0.24 35.15
CA MET A 433 -7.48 -0.99 34.22
C MET A 433 -7.40 -2.45 34.67
N ALA A 434 -7.42 -3.38 33.73
CA ALA A 434 -7.24 -4.80 34.01
C ALA A 434 -6.03 -5.33 33.24
N SER A 435 -5.19 -6.11 33.91
CA SER A 435 -4.21 -6.97 33.25
C SER A 435 -4.74 -8.40 33.29
N LEU A 436 -4.90 -8.99 32.12
CA LEU A 436 -5.47 -10.32 31.93
C LEU A 436 -4.41 -11.28 31.39
N ALA A 437 -4.44 -12.52 31.86
CA ALA A 437 -3.60 -13.59 31.31
C ALA A 437 -4.02 -13.97 29.89
N GLY A 438 -3.06 -14.48 29.11
CA GLY A 438 -3.26 -15.15 27.83
C GLY A 438 -4.12 -16.41 27.93
N GLU A 439 -3.98 -17.36 27.00
CA GLU A 439 -4.76 -18.61 27.04
C GLU A 439 -4.41 -19.50 28.25
N ASP A 440 -3.15 -19.48 28.68
CA ASP A 440 -2.70 -20.14 29.91
C ASP A 440 -2.28 -19.08 30.95
N ARG A 441 -2.79 -19.24 32.18
CA ARG A 441 -2.42 -18.40 33.34
C ARG A 441 -0.93 -18.50 33.69
N ASN A 442 -0.27 -19.58 33.30
CA ASN A 442 1.15 -19.81 33.54
C ASN A 442 2.05 -19.24 32.44
N ASN A 443 1.48 -18.76 31.32
CA ASN A 443 2.25 -18.16 30.24
C ASN A 443 2.44 -16.66 30.49
N GLU A 444 3.62 -16.13 30.18
CA GLU A 444 4.07 -14.77 30.50
C GLU A 444 3.36 -13.66 29.69
N ASP A 445 2.33 -13.99 28.90
CA ASP A 445 1.61 -13.09 27.99
C ASP A 445 0.48 -12.32 28.69
N ALA A 446 0.81 -11.55 29.73
CA ALA A 446 -0.16 -10.65 30.36
C ALA A 446 -0.44 -9.43 29.47
N HIS A 447 -1.72 -9.15 29.19
CA HIS A 447 -2.14 -8.02 28.35
C HIS A 447 -2.98 -7.01 29.12
N ALA A 448 -2.79 -5.71 28.82
CA ALA A 448 -3.48 -4.62 29.50
C ALA A 448 -4.75 -4.17 28.77
N PHE A 449 -5.81 -3.88 29.53
CA PHE A 449 -7.10 -3.43 29.02
C PHE A 449 -7.61 -2.24 29.84
N VAL A 450 -8.36 -1.34 29.20
CA VAL A 450 -9.24 -0.39 29.90
C VAL A 450 -10.55 -1.10 30.20
N VAL A 451 -11.05 -1.04 31.43
CA VAL A 451 -12.39 -1.51 31.75
C VAL A 451 -13.36 -0.35 31.52
N LYS A 452 -14.12 -0.41 30.42
CA LYS A 452 -15.02 0.67 29.99
C LYS A 452 -16.36 0.64 30.74
N SER A 453 -16.94 -0.55 30.86
CA SER A 453 -18.19 -0.77 31.58
C SER A 453 -18.38 -2.25 31.92
N TYR A 454 -19.45 -2.58 32.63
CA TYR A 454 -19.84 -3.96 32.91
C TYR A 454 -21.36 -4.03 33.09
N ASP A 455 -21.96 -5.19 32.82
CA ASP A 455 -23.39 -5.45 33.03
C ASP A 455 -23.61 -6.73 33.86
N GLU A 456 -24.77 -7.38 33.78
CA GLU A 456 -25.04 -8.62 34.52
C GLU A 456 -24.18 -9.81 34.05
N ASN A 457 -23.81 -9.87 32.77
CA ASN A 457 -23.19 -11.04 32.13
C ASN A 457 -21.73 -10.80 31.70
N ASN A 458 -21.39 -9.57 31.33
CA ASN A 458 -20.16 -9.22 30.62
C ASN A 458 -19.41 -8.05 31.26
N VAL A 459 -18.11 -8.01 30.98
CA VAL A 459 -17.22 -6.87 31.15
C VAL A 459 -16.86 -6.35 29.77
N TYR A 460 -16.94 -5.04 29.56
CA TYR A 460 -16.63 -4.38 28.29
C TYR A 460 -15.27 -3.71 28.38
N LEU A 461 -14.38 -4.10 27.47
CA LEU A 461 -12.96 -3.77 27.50
C LEU A 461 -12.55 -2.99 26.25
N ILE A 462 -11.61 -2.06 26.41
CA ILE A 462 -10.87 -1.47 25.28
C ILE A 462 -9.51 -2.16 25.24
N ASN A 463 -9.23 -2.79 24.11
CA ASN A 463 -8.00 -3.52 23.84
C ASN A 463 -7.01 -2.59 23.12
N PRO A 464 -5.77 -2.42 23.60
CA PRO A 464 -4.79 -1.57 22.94
C PRO A 464 -4.40 -2.04 21.52
N TYR A 465 -4.71 -3.28 21.12
CA TYR A 465 -4.54 -3.72 19.73
C TYR A 465 -5.46 -2.98 18.75
N ASP A 466 -6.67 -2.59 19.18
CA ASP A 466 -7.54 -1.67 18.45
C ASP A 466 -8.44 -0.92 19.43
N THR A 467 -8.07 0.33 19.69
CA THR A 467 -8.75 1.15 20.70
C THR A 467 -9.99 1.85 20.16
N SER A 468 -10.26 1.76 18.85
CA SER A 468 -11.50 2.26 18.25
C SER A 468 -12.70 1.37 18.60
N GLN A 469 -12.44 0.14 19.04
CA GLN A 469 -13.46 -0.85 19.34
C GLN A 469 -13.59 -1.12 20.85
N THR A 470 -14.75 -1.67 21.22
CA THR A 470 -15.00 -2.17 22.57
C THR A 470 -15.37 -3.64 22.45
N GLU A 471 -14.62 -4.49 23.14
CA GLU A 471 -14.82 -5.93 23.16
C GLU A 471 -15.64 -6.34 24.39
N SER A 472 -16.51 -7.33 24.24
CA SER A 472 -17.26 -7.92 25.36
C SER A 472 -16.61 -9.23 25.82
N MET A 473 -16.39 -9.38 27.12
CA MET A 473 -15.90 -10.62 27.74
C MET A 473 -16.89 -11.13 28.80
N PRO A 474 -17.28 -12.42 28.77
CA PRO A 474 -18.08 -13.00 29.85
C PRO A 474 -17.38 -12.86 31.19
N LYS A 475 -18.12 -12.49 32.24
CA LYS A 475 -17.58 -12.26 33.59
C LYS A 475 -16.75 -13.43 34.11
N GLU A 476 -17.26 -14.65 33.98
CA GLU A 476 -16.55 -15.85 34.42
C GLU A 476 -15.15 -15.93 33.81
N LYS A 477 -15.06 -15.70 32.50
CA LYS A 477 -13.78 -15.65 31.76
C LYS A 477 -12.91 -14.47 32.22
N PHE A 478 -13.49 -13.30 32.47
CA PHE A 478 -12.76 -12.13 32.97
C PHE A 478 -12.11 -12.41 34.32
N TYR A 479 -12.86 -12.90 35.31
CA TYR A 479 -12.32 -13.25 36.64
C TYR A 479 -11.34 -14.42 36.58
N GLN A 480 -11.57 -15.37 35.68
CA GLN A 480 -10.61 -16.43 35.40
C GLN A 480 -9.32 -15.88 34.78
N LYS A 481 -9.33 -14.81 34.00
CA LYS A 481 -8.09 -14.27 33.41
C LYS A 481 -7.45 -13.15 34.22
N LEU A 482 -8.17 -12.56 35.18
CA LEU A 482 -7.70 -11.41 35.95
C LEU A 482 -6.40 -11.73 36.71
N LEU A 483 -5.36 -10.93 36.44
CA LEU A 483 -4.09 -10.95 37.17
C LEU A 483 -3.96 -9.73 38.08
N VAL A 484 -4.25 -8.54 37.53
CA VAL A 484 -4.13 -7.26 38.23
C VAL A 484 -5.31 -6.36 37.88
N LEU A 485 -5.89 -5.71 38.88
CA LEU A 485 -6.83 -4.60 38.72
C LEU A 485 -6.17 -3.33 39.26
N ASN A 486 -5.94 -2.35 38.40
CA ASN A 486 -5.45 -1.04 38.80
C ASN A 486 -6.59 -0.04 38.72
N TYR A 487 -6.73 0.82 39.74
CA TYR A 487 -7.73 1.87 39.72
C TYR A 487 -7.22 3.17 40.33
N THR A 488 -7.74 4.28 39.82
CA THR A 488 -7.45 5.61 40.36
C THR A 488 -8.64 6.55 40.14
N ASP A 489 -8.81 7.49 41.06
CA ASP A 489 -9.80 8.56 40.94
C ASP A 489 -9.13 9.77 40.28
N LEU A 490 -9.36 9.92 38.97
CA LEU A 490 -8.77 11.01 38.20
C LEU A 490 -9.34 12.39 38.56
N THR A 491 -10.47 12.46 39.30
CA THR A 491 -11.07 13.73 39.73
C THR A 491 -10.38 14.35 40.94
N LYS A 492 -9.66 13.55 41.73
CA LYS A 492 -8.98 14.02 42.94
C LYS A 492 -7.74 14.84 42.60
N PRO A 493 -7.34 15.83 43.42
CA PRO A 493 -6.10 16.57 43.20
C PRO A 493 -4.88 15.65 43.29
N ILE A 494 -3.76 16.10 42.72
CA ILE A 494 -2.47 15.41 42.83
C ILE A 494 -2.06 15.36 44.32
N ASP A 495 -1.73 14.18 44.83
CA ASP A 495 -1.12 14.05 46.15
C ASP A 495 0.33 14.53 46.08
N SER A 496 0.64 15.61 46.79
CA SER A 496 1.97 16.26 46.77
C SER A 496 3.13 15.41 47.28
N LYS A 497 2.88 14.22 47.85
CA LYS A 497 3.91 13.32 48.38
C LYS A 497 4.30 12.23 47.38
N LEU A 498 4.96 12.62 46.28
CA LEU A 498 5.47 11.67 45.29
C LEU A 498 6.91 12.05 44.93
N ALA A 499 7.87 11.47 45.66
CA ALA A 499 9.31 11.54 45.35
C ALA A 499 10.19 10.49 46.07
N ASN A 500 9.67 9.71 47.02
CA ASN A 500 10.50 8.77 47.79
C ASN A 500 9.95 7.35 47.68
N SER A 501 10.48 6.57 46.73
CA SER A 501 10.28 5.12 46.69
C SER A 501 11.09 4.48 47.83
N LYS A 502 10.46 4.32 49.00
CA LYS A 502 11.01 3.40 50.00
C LYS A 502 10.81 1.97 49.51
N TYR A 503 11.68 1.05 49.93
CA TYR A 503 11.42 -0.37 49.80
C TYR A 503 10.04 -0.67 50.38
N ILE A 504 9.18 -1.29 49.58
CA ILE A 504 7.86 -1.68 50.05
C ILE A 504 7.94 -3.14 50.50
N THR A 505 7.90 -3.33 51.82
CA THR A 505 7.77 -4.64 52.42
C THR A 505 6.32 -5.12 52.25
N ILE A 506 6.16 -6.34 51.73
CA ILE A 506 4.85 -7.02 51.71
C ILE A 506 4.52 -7.43 53.14
N ILE A 507 3.33 -7.06 53.61
CA ILE A 507 2.86 -7.34 54.97
C ILE A 507 1.65 -8.25 54.88
N GLU A 508 1.62 -9.30 55.70
CA GLU A 508 0.43 -10.14 55.85
C GLU A 508 -0.55 -9.52 56.84
N SER A 509 -1.82 -9.40 56.44
CA SER A 509 -2.90 -9.03 57.35
C SER A 509 -3.06 -10.06 58.48
N PRO A 510 -3.58 -9.65 59.65
CA PRO A 510 -3.83 -10.57 60.76
C PRO A 510 -4.67 -11.80 60.35
N GLU A 511 -5.63 -11.61 59.45
CA GLU A 511 -6.52 -12.66 58.94
C GLU A 511 -5.76 -13.68 58.09
N VAL A 512 -4.85 -13.23 57.22
CA VAL A 512 -4.01 -14.11 56.39
C VAL A 512 -3.05 -14.92 57.26
N LYS A 513 -2.44 -14.30 58.27
CA LYS A 513 -1.57 -15.01 59.23
C LYS A 513 -2.31 -16.13 59.96
N LYS A 514 -3.55 -15.84 60.40
CA LYS A 514 -4.41 -16.83 61.07
C LYS A 514 -4.79 -17.97 60.11
N TYR A 515 -5.16 -17.64 58.87
CA TYR A 515 -5.54 -18.62 57.84
C TYR A 515 -4.41 -19.59 57.49
N LYS A 516 -3.17 -19.09 57.30
CA LYS A 516 -2.01 -19.96 57.05
C LYS A 516 -1.70 -20.85 58.24
N ALA A 517 -1.71 -20.29 59.45
CA ALA A 517 -1.46 -21.06 60.68
C ALA A 517 -2.50 -22.16 60.96
N THR A 518 -3.72 -22.07 60.40
CA THR A 518 -4.71 -23.17 60.42
C THR A 518 -4.48 -24.18 59.31
N LYS A 519 -4.09 -23.74 58.11
CA LYS A 519 -3.80 -24.63 56.97
C LYS A 519 -2.57 -25.50 57.20
N ASP A 520 -1.56 -24.99 57.91
CA ASP A 520 -0.33 -25.75 58.23
C ASP A 520 -0.53 -26.83 59.32
N LYS A 521 -1.74 -26.92 59.91
CA LYS A 521 -2.10 -27.90 60.95
C LYS A 521 -3.03 -29.02 60.46
N GLU A 522 -3.53 -28.90 59.23
CA GLU A 522 -4.32 -29.91 58.51
C GLU A 522 -3.39 -30.67 57.56
#